data_AF-A0A8S8YZM7-F1
#
_entry.id   AF-A0A8S8YZM7-F1
#
_cell.length_a   1.000
_cell.length_b   1.000
_cell.length_c   1.000
_cell.angle_alpha   90.00
_cell.angle_beta   90.00
_cell.angle_gamma   90.00
#
_symmetry.space_group_name_H-M   'P 1'
#
loop_
_entity.id
_entity.type
_entity.pdbx_description
1 polymer ?
#
loop_
_entity_poly.entity_id
_entity_poly.type
_entity_poly.pdbx_seq_one_letter_code
_entity_poly.pdbx_strand_id
1 'polypeptide(L)'
;MDALNPRTVTIELGGGGDTATEEIIRGLHDSLRATSIALADDELLPGAGSIHARMAAGVRRASEEEPGRARLAMDAYARALETIPSTLVENSGGDSLDRVLELRAAQMMTTSRVSRLRVRWDQQQEFGIPER
;
A
#
# COMPACT_ATOMS: atom_id res chain seq x y z
N MET A 1 -7.34 39.31 -8.14
CA MET A 1 -7.94 38.55 -9.24
C MET A 1 -7.87 37.08 -8.88
N ASP A 2 -8.96 36.59 -8.30
CA ASP A 2 -9.40 35.20 -8.11
C ASP A 2 -8.35 34.10 -7.97
N ALA A 3 -7.72 34.03 -6.79
CA ALA A 3 -6.89 32.90 -6.36
C ALA A 3 -7.65 31.86 -5.52
N LEU A 4 -8.99 31.89 -5.52
CA LEU A 4 -9.81 31.03 -4.65
C LEU A 4 -9.96 29.59 -5.20
N ASN A 5 -9.68 29.35 -6.49
CA ASN A 5 -9.76 28.00 -7.07
C ASN A 5 -8.90 27.87 -8.35
N PRO A 6 -7.56 27.74 -8.23
CA PRO A 6 -6.69 27.61 -9.40
C PRO A 6 -6.84 26.25 -10.08
N ARG A 7 -7.08 26.24 -11.41
CA ARG A 7 -7.08 25.00 -12.23
C ARG A 7 -5.69 24.44 -12.48
N THR A 8 -4.64 25.20 -12.20
CA THR A 8 -3.25 24.81 -12.36
C THR A 8 -2.44 25.41 -11.24
N VAL A 9 -1.62 24.58 -10.62
CA VAL A 9 -0.69 24.98 -9.57
C VAL A 9 0.72 24.60 -10.00
N THR A 10 1.68 25.46 -9.70
CA THR A 10 3.10 25.22 -9.96
C THR A 10 3.80 25.03 -8.63
N ILE A 11 4.53 23.92 -8.49
CA ILE A 11 5.39 23.65 -7.33
C ILE A 11 6.83 23.89 -7.77
N GLU A 12 7.47 24.91 -7.20
CA GLU A 12 8.88 25.20 -7.44
C GLU A 12 9.75 24.41 -6.45
N LEU A 13 10.78 23.75 -6.98
CA LEU A 13 11.72 22.94 -6.20
C LEU A 13 13.13 23.49 -6.40
N GLY A 14 13.76 23.93 -5.32
CA GLY A 14 15.16 24.33 -5.30
C GLY A 14 16.06 23.21 -4.79
N GLY A 15 17.25 23.01 -5.38
CA GLY A 15 18.18 21.96 -4.98
C GLY A 15 19.62 22.26 -5.39
N GLY A 16 20.58 21.72 -4.64
CA GLY A 16 22.03 21.94 -4.84
C GLY A 16 22.68 21.09 -5.94
N GLY A 17 21.93 20.23 -6.62
CA GLY A 17 22.41 19.39 -7.71
C GLY A 17 21.28 18.76 -8.54
N ASP A 18 21.52 18.61 -9.84
CA ASP A 18 20.51 18.20 -10.83
C ASP A 18 19.88 16.84 -10.50
N THR A 19 20.70 15.82 -10.25
CA THR A 19 20.21 14.46 -9.96
C THR A 19 19.33 14.38 -8.71
N ALA A 20 19.69 15.08 -7.64
CA ALA A 20 18.90 15.09 -6.41
C ALA A 20 17.54 15.77 -6.64
N THR A 21 17.54 16.86 -7.41
CA THR A 21 16.33 17.59 -7.77
C THR A 21 15.39 16.74 -8.63
N GLU A 22 15.94 15.99 -9.59
CA GLU A 22 15.17 15.04 -10.42
C GLU A 22 14.53 13.90 -9.62
N GLU A 23 15.21 13.37 -8.59
CA GLU A 23 14.63 12.35 -7.69
C GLU A 23 13.47 12.93 -6.87
N ILE A 24 13.59 14.17 -6.41
CA ILE A 24 12.49 14.85 -5.70
C ILE A 24 11.29 15.07 -6.63
N ILE A 25 11.52 15.50 -7.87
CA ILE A 25 10.46 15.67 -8.87
C ILE A 25 9.74 14.33 -9.12
N ARG A 26 10.49 13.23 -9.26
CA ARG A 26 9.92 11.89 -9.42
C ARG A 26 9.08 11.47 -8.20
N GLY A 27 9.62 11.62 -7.00
CA GLY A 27 8.89 11.29 -5.77
C GLY A 27 7.61 12.11 -5.59
N LEU A 28 7.65 13.41 -5.93
CA LEU A 28 6.49 14.29 -5.91
C LEU A 28 5.44 13.85 -6.94
N HIS A 29 5.87 13.54 -8.17
CA HIS A 29 4.99 13.06 -9.22
C HIS A 29 4.27 11.76 -8.81
N ASP A 30 5.00 10.80 -8.24
CA ASP A 30 4.43 9.52 -7.80
C ASP A 30 3.46 9.69 -6.62
N SER A 31 3.79 10.57 -5.67
CA SER A 31 2.94 10.88 -4.52
C SER A 31 1.63 11.55 -4.96
N LEU A 32 1.71 12.57 -5.81
CA LEU A 32 0.53 13.26 -6.35
C LEU A 32 -0.37 12.30 -7.13
N ARG A 33 0.22 11.40 -7.90
CA ARG A 33 -0.53 10.37 -8.64
C ARG A 33 -1.25 9.41 -7.70
N ALA A 34 -0.55 8.89 -6.68
CA ALA A 34 -1.14 7.98 -5.70
C ALA A 34 -2.28 8.66 -4.91
N THR A 35 -2.08 9.90 -4.47
CA THR A 35 -3.12 10.68 -3.78
C THR A 35 -4.30 10.99 -4.69
N SER A 36 -4.08 11.30 -5.97
CA SER A 36 -5.16 11.53 -6.92
C SER A 36 -6.03 10.28 -7.12
N ILE A 37 -5.45 9.09 -7.15
CA ILE A 37 -6.20 7.82 -7.24
C ILE A 37 -6.99 7.60 -5.94
N ALA A 38 -6.35 7.79 -4.79
CA ALA A 38 -7.02 7.66 -3.49
C ALA A 38 -8.20 8.63 -3.32
N LEU A 39 -8.08 9.86 -3.83
CA LEU A 39 -9.16 10.86 -3.86
C LEU A 39 -10.29 10.49 -4.84
N ALA A 40 -9.97 9.83 -5.94
CA ALA A 40 -10.97 9.43 -6.94
C ALA A 40 -11.79 8.21 -6.49
N ASP A 41 -11.14 7.24 -5.85
CA ASP A 41 -11.74 5.97 -5.46
C ASP A 41 -12.28 5.96 -4.01
N ASP A 42 -11.95 6.97 -3.19
CA ASP A 42 -12.32 7.08 -1.76
C ASP A 42 -11.96 5.85 -0.91
N GLU A 43 -10.98 5.08 -1.36
CA GLU A 43 -10.59 3.81 -0.79
C GLU A 43 -9.07 3.69 -0.66
N LEU A 44 -8.62 3.20 0.51
CA LEU A 44 -7.21 2.90 0.77
C LEU A 44 -7.02 1.44 1.17
N LEU A 45 -5.87 0.91 0.75
CA LEU A 45 -5.36 -0.38 1.17
C LEU A 45 -4.12 -0.21 2.06
N PRO A 46 -3.95 -1.08 3.08
CA PRO A 46 -2.76 -1.06 3.90
C PRO A 46 -1.54 -1.53 3.08
N GLY A 47 -0.44 -0.78 3.17
CA GLY A 47 0.81 -1.04 2.45
C GLY A 47 1.73 -2.06 3.13
N ALA A 48 3.04 -1.87 2.95
CA ALA A 48 4.12 -2.63 3.62
C ALA A 48 3.98 -4.17 3.56
N GLY A 49 3.49 -4.70 2.43
CA GLY A 49 3.33 -6.15 2.26
C GLY A 49 2.18 -6.77 3.05
N SER A 50 1.43 -5.99 3.85
CA SER A 50 0.32 -6.51 4.66
C SER A 50 -0.80 -7.13 3.80
N ILE A 51 -1.14 -6.50 2.68
CA ILE A 51 -2.13 -7.04 1.73
C ILE A 51 -1.67 -8.37 1.11
N HIS A 52 -0.37 -8.50 0.81
CA HIS A 52 0.22 -9.71 0.24
C HIS A 52 0.17 -10.86 1.23
N ALA A 53 0.53 -10.62 2.50
CA ALA A 53 0.42 -11.60 3.58
C ALA A 53 -1.03 -12.08 3.78
N ARG A 54 -2.00 -11.16 3.69
CA ARG A 54 -3.44 -11.48 3.78
C ARG A 54 -3.93 -12.33 2.64
N MET A 55 -3.58 -11.97 1.41
CA MET A 55 -3.92 -12.77 0.22
C MET A 55 -3.30 -14.16 0.32
N ALA A 56 -2.04 -14.27 0.74
CA ALA A 56 -1.37 -15.55 0.94
C ALA A 56 -2.09 -16.44 1.98
N ALA A 57 -2.53 -15.87 3.10
CA ALA A 57 -3.33 -16.60 4.11
C ALA A 57 -4.69 -17.04 3.55
N GLY A 58 -5.37 -16.17 2.79
CA GLY A 58 -6.64 -16.49 2.14
C GLY A 58 -6.54 -17.63 1.13
N VAL A 59 -5.53 -17.59 0.27
CA VAL A 59 -5.26 -18.65 -0.73
C VAL A 59 -4.93 -19.97 -0.03
N ARG A 60 -4.11 -19.97 1.03
CA ARG A 60 -3.81 -21.20 1.79
C ARG A 60 -5.04 -21.81 2.45
N ARG A 61 -5.92 -20.99 3.03
CA ARG A 61 -7.18 -21.51 3.58
C ARG A 61 -8.06 -22.14 2.49
N ALA A 62 -8.13 -21.51 1.32
CA ALA A 62 -8.86 -22.08 0.18
C ALA A 62 -8.19 -23.36 -0.35
N SER A 63 -6.86 -23.50 -0.27
CA SER A 63 -6.15 -24.69 -0.75
C SER A 63 -6.42 -25.93 0.11
N GLU A 64 -6.82 -25.75 1.38
CA GLU A 64 -7.20 -26.85 2.28
C GLU A 64 -8.45 -27.59 1.81
N GLU A 65 -9.36 -26.90 1.13
CA GLU A 65 -10.60 -27.45 0.58
C GLU A 65 -10.40 -28.15 -0.77
N GLU A 66 -9.27 -27.91 -1.44
CA GLU A 66 -8.99 -28.43 -2.77
C GLU A 66 -8.20 -29.76 -2.74
N PRO A 67 -8.72 -30.83 -3.38
CA PRO A 67 -7.99 -32.08 -3.50
C PRO A 67 -7.02 -32.09 -4.69
N GLY A 68 -5.91 -32.79 -4.52
CA GLY A 68 -5.00 -33.15 -5.62
C GLY A 68 -4.01 -32.05 -6.01
N ARG A 69 -3.71 -31.94 -7.31
CA ARG A 69 -2.60 -31.10 -7.81
C ARG A 69 -2.88 -29.59 -7.72
N ALA A 70 -4.15 -29.19 -7.72
CA ALA A 70 -4.54 -27.79 -7.62
C ALA A 70 -4.07 -27.16 -6.30
N ARG A 71 -4.18 -27.91 -5.19
CA ARG A 71 -3.66 -27.49 -3.88
C ARG A 71 -2.18 -27.13 -3.91
N LEU A 72 -1.34 -27.93 -4.58
CA LEU A 72 0.10 -27.65 -4.68
C LEU A 72 0.37 -26.33 -5.42
N ALA A 73 -0.41 -26.03 -6.46
CA ALA A 73 -0.30 -24.77 -7.20
C ALA A 73 -0.76 -23.57 -6.35
N MET A 74 -1.85 -23.73 -5.58
CA MET A 74 -2.33 -22.70 -4.66
C MET A 74 -1.34 -22.42 -3.54
N ASP A 75 -0.75 -23.47 -2.96
CA ASP A 75 0.29 -23.33 -1.93
C ASP A 75 1.54 -22.64 -2.48
N ALA A 76 1.95 -22.96 -3.72
CA ALA A 76 3.04 -22.28 -4.39
C ALA A 76 2.72 -20.79 -4.65
N TYR A 77 1.50 -20.48 -5.07
CA TYR A 77 1.05 -19.10 -5.27
C TYR A 77 1.01 -18.31 -3.95
N ALA A 78 0.51 -18.90 -2.87
CA ALA A 78 0.53 -18.29 -1.55
C ALA A 78 1.97 -17.97 -1.08
N ARG A 79 2.93 -18.87 -1.35
CA ARG A 79 4.35 -18.62 -1.06
C ARG A 79 4.92 -17.48 -1.91
N ALA A 80 4.55 -17.41 -3.19
CA ALA A 80 5.00 -16.33 -4.08
C ALA A 80 4.50 -14.94 -3.62
N LEU A 81 3.29 -14.86 -3.06
CA LEU A 81 2.78 -13.62 -2.47
C LEU A 81 3.61 -13.17 -1.26
N GLU A 82 4.17 -14.09 -0.48
CA GLU A 82 5.01 -13.76 0.68
C GLU A 82 6.41 -13.28 0.31
N THR A 83 6.82 -13.40 -0.96
CA THR A 83 8.10 -12.84 -1.42
C THR A 83 8.16 -11.33 -1.21
N ILE A 84 7.08 -10.59 -1.49
CA ILE A 84 7.06 -9.14 -1.32
C ILE A 84 7.34 -8.70 0.13
N PRO A 85 6.61 -9.16 1.16
CA PRO A 85 6.94 -8.81 2.54
C PRO A 85 8.31 -9.37 2.99
N SER A 86 8.73 -10.55 2.52
CA SER A 86 10.06 -11.10 2.83
C SER A 86 11.17 -10.17 2.34
N THR A 87 11.10 -9.75 1.09
CA THR A 87 12.08 -8.85 0.48
C THR A 87 12.10 -7.48 1.16
N LEU A 88 10.95 -6.95 1.60
CA LEU A 88 10.91 -5.71 2.38
C LEU A 88 11.64 -5.85 3.71
N VAL A 89 11.49 -6.99 4.39
CA VAL A 89 12.20 -7.29 5.64
C VAL A 89 13.70 -7.43 5.40
N GLU A 90 14.11 -8.17 4.38
CA GLU A 90 15.53 -8.34 4.01
C GLU A 90 16.19 -7.01 3.70
N ASN A 91 15.53 -6.17 2.89
CA ASN A 91 16.03 -4.84 2.54
C ASN A 91 16.12 -3.90 3.76
N SER A 92 15.33 -4.14 4.81
CA SER A 92 15.42 -3.43 6.09
C SER A 92 16.47 -3.97 7.05
N GLY A 93 17.19 -5.04 6.66
CA GLY A 93 18.21 -5.72 7.47
C GLY A 93 17.64 -6.66 8.53
N GLY A 94 16.35 -7.01 8.44
CA GLY A 94 15.69 -7.95 9.35
C GLY A 94 15.81 -9.42 8.92
N ASP A 95 15.50 -10.34 9.83
CA ASP A 95 15.37 -11.77 9.51
C ASP A 95 14.02 -12.04 8.85
N SER A 96 14.05 -12.36 7.55
CA SER A 96 12.87 -12.69 6.75
C SER A 96 12.07 -13.87 7.30
N LEU A 97 12.74 -14.90 7.82
CA LEU A 97 12.07 -16.12 8.26
C LEU A 97 11.20 -15.82 9.47
N ASP A 98 11.78 -15.16 10.49
CA ASP A 98 11.07 -14.80 11.71
C ASP A 98 9.90 -13.88 11.40
N ARG A 99 10.09 -12.87 10.54
CA ARG A 99 9.03 -11.90 10.22
C ARG A 99 7.92 -12.48 9.37
N VAL A 100 8.21 -13.39 8.44
CA VAL A 100 7.18 -14.10 7.69
C VAL A 100 6.38 -15.02 8.62
N LEU A 101 7.02 -15.67 9.60
CA LEU A 101 6.32 -16.47 10.61
C LEU A 101 5.41 -15.62 11.51
N GLU A 102 5.91 -14.48 12.00
CA GLU A 102 5.11 -13.49 12.73
C GLU A 102 3.91 -12.99 11.90
N LEU A 103 4.13 -12.63 10.63
CA LEU A 103 3.09 -12.20 9.70
C LEU A 103 2.03 -13.28 9.52
N ARG A 104 2.42 -14.55 9.32
CA ARG A 104 1.47 -15.67 9.20
C ARG A 104 0.63 -15.82 10.47
N ALA A 105 1.27 -15.79 11.64
CA ALA A 105 0.56 -15.88 12.93
C ALA A 105 -0.44 -14.73 13.10
N ALA A 106 -0.04 -13.50 12.79
CA ALA A 106 -0.90 -12.32 12.88
C ALA A 106 -2.13 -12.41 11.95
N GLN A 107 -1.97 -12.98 10.75
CA GLN A 107 -3.08 -13.16 9.81
C GLN A 107 -4.03 -14.30 10.18
N MET A 108 -3.56 -15.32 10.89
CA MET A 108 -4.44 -16.38 11.44
C MET A 108 -5.34 -15.85 12.56
N MET A 109 -4.84 -14.90 13.37
CA MET A 109 -5.60 -14.30 14.47
C MET A 109 -6.58 -13.21 14.00
N THR A 110 -6.36 -12.64 12.80
CA THR A 110 -7.14 -11.51 12.28
C THR A 110 -8.13 -11.97 11.20
N THR A 111 -9.31 -12.42 11.63
CA THR A 111 -10.50 -12.64 10.76
C THR A 111 -11.27 -11.32 10.50
N SER A 112 -10.66 -10.15 10.68
CA SER A 112 -11.31 -8.91 10.24
C SER A 112 -11.28 -8.86 8.71
N ARG A 113 -12.34 -8.34 8.07
CA ARG A 113 -12.29 -7.98 6.64
C ARG A 113 -11.05 -7.11 6.38
N VAL A 114 -10.52 -7.07 5.16
CA VAL A 114 -9.69 -5.92 4.79
C VAL A 114 -10.62 -4.74 4.97
N SER A 115 -10.45 -4.02 6.07
CA SER A 115 -11.15 -2.78 6.32
C SER A 115 -10.56 -1.83 5.29
N ARG A 116 -11.17 -1.87 4.11
CA ARG A 116 -11.12 -0.81 3.12
C ARG A 116 -11.32 0.47 3.93
N LEU A 117 -10.24 1.20 4.11
CA LEU A 117 -10.29 2.45 4.83
C LEU A 117 -10.98 3.40 3.87
N ARG A 118 -12.27 3.65 4.13
CA ARG A 118 -12.98 4.71 3.42
C ARG A 118 -12.41 6.02 3.90
N VAL A 119 -11.86 6.80 2.98
CA VAL A 119 -11.31 8.09 3.35
C VAL A 119 -12.48 9.02 3.65
N ARG A 120 -12.48 9.62 4.83
CA ARG A 120 -13.44 10.63 5.24
C ARG A 120 -12.84 12.01 5.04
N TRP A 121 -13.03 12.55 3.84
CA TRP A 121 -12.55 13.89 3.49
C TRP A 121 -13.36 15.02 4.17
N ASP A 122 -14.50 14.71 4.78
CA ASP A 122 -15.39 15.65 5.46
C ASP A 122 -14.84 16.21 6.79
N GLN A 123 -13.66 15.75 7.24
CA GLN A 123 -12.91 16.32 8.36
C GLN A 123 -11.92 17.43 7.93
N GLN A 124 -11.92 17.85 6.65
CA GLN A 124 -11.00 18.87 6.10
C GLN A 124 -11.06 20.26 6.76
N GLN A 125 -12.09 20.56 7.55
CA GLN A 125 -12.23 21.86 8.23
C GLN A 125 -11.11 22.14 9.26
N GLU A 126 -10.41 21.11 9.74
CA GLU A 126 -9.29 21.29 10.69
C GLU A 126 -8.01 21.86 10.02
N PHE A 127 -7.93 21.81 8.68
CA PHE A 127 -6.78 22.30 7.90
C PHE A 127 -7.03 23.61 7.14
N GLY A 128 -8.18 24.26 7.36
CA GLY A 128 -8.46 25.60 6.81
C GLY A 128 -8.62 25.66 5.28
N ILE A 129 -8.93 24.53 4.62
CA ILE A 129 -9.21 24.50 3.18
C ILE A 129 -10.71 24.79 2.98
N PRO A 130 -11.10 25.86 2.27
CA PRO A 130 -12.50 26.23 2.11
C PRO A 130 -13.24 25.26 1.17
N GLU A 131 -14.52 24.99 1.48
CA GLU A 131 -15.43 24.25 0.59
C GLU A 131 -15.74 25.06 -0.69
N ARG A 132 -16.09 24.33 -1.76
CA ARG A 132 -16.41 24.83 -3.11
C ARG A 132 -17.36 26.02 -3.15
#